data_AF-A0A918AE66-F1
#
_entry.id   AF-A0A918AE66-F1
#
_cell.length_a   1.000
_cell.length_b   1.000
_cell.length_c   1.000
_cell.angle_alpha   90.00
_cell.angle_beta   90.00
_cell.angle_gamma   90.00
#
_symmetry.space_group_name_H-M   'P 1'
#
loop_
_entity.id
_entity.type
_entity.pdbx_description
1 polymer ?
#
loop_
_entity_poly.entity_id
_entity_poly.type
_entity_poly.pdbx_seq_one_letter_code
_entity_poly.pdbx_strand_id
1 'polypeptide(L)' 'MTRELALLADAFGYGLPDFCGFAINARKSALIPFDERLAIIGNVIKSWYADQLKARRQRLRCTGCLGSG' A
#
# COMPACT_ATOMS: atom_id res chain seq x y z
N MET A 1 -5.15 13.89 2.63
CA MET A 1 -4.89 12.82 3.61
C MET A 1 -3.54 12.17 3.35
N THR A 2 -2.45 12.96 3.40
CA THR A 2 -1.07 12.45 3.27
C THR A 2 -0.27 12.66 4.55
N ARG A 3 -0.56 13.72 5.31
CA ARG A 3 0.09 14.04 6.58
C ARG A 3 -0.26 13.06 7.70
N GLU A 4 -1.53 12.68 7.82
CA GLU A 4 -2.03 11.79 8.88
C GLU A 4 -1.44 10.38 8.74
N LEU A 5 -1.34 9.88 7.50
CA LEU A 5 -0.71 8.60 7.20
C LEU A 5 0.81 8.62 7.43
N ALA A 6 1.48 9.74 7.14
CA ALA A 6 2.90 9.90 7.47
C ALA A 6 3.12 9.85 8.99
N LEU A 7 2.30 10.56 9.77
CA LEU A 7 2.40 10.52 11.23
C LEU A 7 2.15 9.12 11.81
N LEU A 8 1.22 8.36 11.25
CA LEU A 8 1.00 6.96 11.64
C LEU A 8 2.21 6.08 11.30
N ALA A 9 2.84 6.28 10.14
CA ALA A 9 4.04 5.56 9.77
C ALA A 9 5.18 5.84 10.75
N ASP A 10 5.40 7.11 11.10
CA ASP A 10 6.48 7.53 11.98
C ASP A 10 6.26 7.06 13.43
N ALA A 11 5.02 7.14 13.93
CA ALA A 11 4.71 6.79 15.31
C ALA A 11 4.69 5.28 15.57
N PHE A 12 4.25 4.47 14.60
CA PHE A 12 4.01 3.04 14.79
C PHE A 12 4.84 2.11 13.89
N GLY A 13 5.68 2.67 13.02
CA GLY A 13 6.51 1.90 12.10
C GLY A 13 5.73 1.24 10.95
N TYR A 14 4.53 1.73 10.63
CA TYR A 14 3.71 1.15 9.56
C TYR A 14 4.32 1.31 8.17
N GLY A 15 4.24 0.25 7.39
CA GLY A 15 4.67 0.20 6.00
C GLY A 15 3.52 0.16 5.00
N LEU A 16 3.88 0.09 3.71
CA LEU A 16 2.92 -0.10 2.62
C LEU A 16 2.00 -1.32 2.80
N PRO A 17 2.43 -2.49 3.35
CA PRO A 17 1.53 -3.61 3.59
C PRO A 17 0.42 -3.29 4.60
N ASP A 18 0.75 -2.55 5.67
CA ASP A 18 -0.21 -2.18 6.72
C ASP A 18 -1.27 -1.21 6.17
N PHE A 19 -0.82 -0.20 5.42
CA PHE A 19 -1.72 0.76 4.79
C PHE A 19 -2.62 0.14 3.73
N CYS A 20 -2.19 -0.93 3.06
CA CYS A 20 -3.07 -1.72 2.20
C CYS A 20 -4.23 -2.34 3.01
N GLY A 21 -3.92 -2.90 4.19
CA GLY A 21 -4.93 -3.40 5.13
C GLY A 21 -5.91 -2.32 5.57
N PHE A 22 -5.42 -1.13 5.93
CA PHE A 22 -6.28 0.00 6.33
C PHE A 22 -7.21 0.45 5.19
N ALA A 23 -6.68 0.55 3.97
CA ALA A 23 -7.47 0.92 2.79
C ALA A 23 -8.56 -0.13 2.48
N ILE A 24 -8.25 -1.41 2.62
CA ILE A 24 -9.24 -2.50 2.45
C ILE A 24 -10.34 -2.39 3.52
N ASN A 25 -9.97 -2.16 4.78
CA ASN A 25 -10.94 -2.05 5.87
C ASN A 25 -11.83 -0.80 5.70
N ALA A 26 -11.24 0.34 5.38
CA ALA A 26 -11.99 1.56 5.05
C ALA A 26 -12.96 1.31 3.89
N ARG A 27 -12.54 0.57 2.86
CA ARG A 27 -13.41 0.23 1.74
C ARG A 27 -14.54 -0.71 2.14
N LYS A 28 -14.28 -1.73 2.95
CA LYS A 28 -15.31 -2.65 3.45
C LYS A 28 -16.43 -1.92 4.21
N SER A 29 -16.09 -0.82 4.89
CA SER A 29 -17.02 0.03 5.64
C SER A 29 -17.67 1.15 4.82
N ALA A 30 -17.30 1.35 3.56
CA ALA A 30 -17.84 2.42 2.73
C ALA A 30 -19.33 2.17 2.39
N LEU A 31 -20.13 3.24 2.40
CA LEU A 31 -21.57 3.20 2.10
C LEU A 31 -21.86 3.24 0.59
N ILE A 32 -21.24 2.33 -0.16
CA ILE A 32 -21.48 2.08 -1.60
C ILE A 32 -21.94 0.64 -1.80
N PRO A 33 -22.56 0.27 -2.93
CA PRO A 33 -23.01 -1.10 -3.21
C PRO A 33 -21.92 -2.17 -3.02
N PHE A 34 -22.31 -3.36 -2.56
CA PHE A 34 -21.36 -4.43 -2.18
C PHE A 34 -20.43 -4.82 -3.33
N ASP A 35 -20.96 -5.01 -4.53
CA ASP A 35 -20.17 -5.41 -5.70
C ASP A 35 -19.17 -4.32 -6.10
N GLU A 36 -19.55 -3.05 -5.97
CA GLU A 36 -18.63 -1.92 -6.17
C GLU A 36 -17.50 -1.93 -5.14
N ARG A 37 -17.79 -2.28 -3.87
CA ARG A 37 -16.74 -2.44 -2.86
C ARG A 37 -15.75 -3.53 -3.28
N LEU A 38 -16.24 -4.69 -3.71
CA LEU A 38 -15.39 -5.82 -4.14
C LEU A 38 -14.53 -5.44 -5.35
N ALA A 39 -15.14 -4.85 -6.37
CA ALA A 39 -14.45 -4.40 -7.57
C ALA A 39 -13.32 -3.42 -7.24
N ILE A 40 -13.58 -2.46 -6.35
CA ILE A 40 -12.57 -1.46 -6.01
C ILE A 40 -11.47 -2.03 -5.09
N ILE A 41 -11.83 -2.93 -4.16
CA ILE A 41 -10.82 -3.65 -3.34
C ILE A 41 -9.87 -4.44 -4.25
N GLY A 42 -10.41 -5.25 -5.16
CA GLY A 42 -9.63 -6.14 -6.02
C GLY A 42 -8.82 -5.38 -7.07
N ASN A 43 -9.52 -4.59 -7.89
CA ASN A 43 -8.97 -4.07 -9.14
C ASN A 43 -8.14 -2.80 -8.94
N VAL A 44 -8.42 -2.02 -7.88
CA VAL A 44 -7.75 -0.75 -7.63
C VAL A 44 -6.82 -0.85 -6.43
N ILE A 45 -7.35 -1.15 -5.23
CA ILE A 45 -6.56 -1.09 -3.99
C ILE A 45 -5.47 -2.16 -4.01
N LYS A 46 -5.85 -3.43 -4.11
CA LYS A 46 -4.87 -4.54 -4.07
C LYS A 46 -3.87 -4.47 -5.22
N SER A 47 -4.32 -4.18 -6.44
CA SER A 47 -3.44 -4.02 -7.60
C SER A 47 -2.41 -2.92 -7.39
N TRP A 48 -2.83 -1.72 -6.99
CA TRP A 48 -1.90 -0.60 -6.80
C TRP A 48 -0.85 -0.91 -5.73
N TYR A 49 -1.26 -1.43 -4.57
CA TYR A 49 -0.30 -1.77 -3.50
C TYR A 49 0.65 -2.90 -3.92
N ALA A 50 0.18 -3.89 -4.67
CA ALA A 50 1.05 -4.94 -5.21
C ALA A 50 2.13 -4.36 -6.13
N ASP A 51 1.78 -3.41 -6.99
CA ASP A 51 2.73 -2.77 -7.89
C ASP A 51 3.73 -1.88 -7.15
N GLN A 52 3.29 -1.14 -6.13
CA GLN A 52 4.20 -0.38 -5.28
C GLN A 52 5.20 -1.27 -4.51
N LEU A 53 4.73 -2.41 -3.98
CA LEU A 53 5.59 -3.36 -3.28
C LEU A 53 6.61 -4.00 -4.24
N LYS A 54 6.21 -4.34 -5.47
CA LYS A 54 7.13 -4.82 -6.51
C LYS A 54 8.16 -3.76 -6.86
N ALA A 55 7.75 -2.51 -7.12
CA ALA A 55 8.63 -1.41 -7.47
C ALA A 55 9.64 -1.12 -6.35
N ARG A 56 9.18 -1.10 -5.09
CA ARG A 56 10.06 -0.92 -3.92
C ARG A 56 11.08 -2.05 -3.81
N ARG A 57 10.67 -3.30 -4.03
CA ARG A 57 11.58 -4.46 -4.01
C ARG A 57 12.60 -4.39 -5.15
N GLN A 58 12.21 -3.96 -6.34
CA GLN A 58 13.11 -3.76 -7.48
C GLN A 58 14.17 -2.70 -7.17
N ARG A 59 13.79 -1.56 -6.58
CA ARG A 59 14.73 -0.50 -6.17
C ARG A 59 15.78 -1.00 -5.18
N LEU A 60 15.34 -1.73 -4.15
CA LEU A 60 16.24 -2.30 -3.14
C LEU A 60 17.25 -3.30 -3.74
N ARG A 61 16.86 -4.04 -4.78
CA ARG A 61 17.78 -4.96 -5.49
C ARG A 61 18.83 -4.23 -6.30
N CYS A 62 18.48 -3.15 -7.00
CA CYS A 62 19.44 -2.39 -7.81
C CYS A 62 20.49 -1.65 -6.95
N THR A 63 20.13 -1.19 -5.75
CA THR A 63 21.09 -0.57 -4.82
C THR A 63 22.16 -1.54 -4.29
N GLY A 64 21.93 -2.86 -4.36
CA GLY A 64 22.93 -3.86 -3.97
C GLY A 64 24.05 -4.08 -4.99
N CYS A 65 23.92 -3.58 -6.22
CA CYS A 65 24.93 -3.77 -7.28
C CYS A 65 25.99 -2.65 -7.36
N LEU A 66 25.83 -1.56 -6.60
CA LEU A 66 26.73 -0.38 -6.66
C LEU A 66 27.81 -0.37 -5.55
N GLY A 67 27.96 -1.46 -4.78
CA GLY A 67 28.81 -1.52 -3.58
C GLY A 67 29.98 -2.52 -3.63
N SER A 68 30.36 -3.01 -4.80
CA SER A 68 31.54 -3.87 -4.97
C SER A 68 32.50 -3.23 -5.97
N GLY A 69 33.33 -2.33 -5.46
CA GLY A 69 34.47 -1.71 -6.14
C GLY A 69 35.55 -1.40 -5.11
#